data_AF-A0A3B9HBN2-F1
#
_entry.id   AF-A0A3B9HBN2-F1
#
_cell.length_a   1.000
_cell.length_b   1.000
_cell.length_c   1.000
_cell.angle_alpha   90.00
_cell.angle_beta   90.00
_cell.angle_gamma   90.00
#
_symmetry.space_group_name_H-M   'P 1'
#
loop_
_entity.id
_entity.type
_entity.pdbx_description
1 polymer ?
#
loop_
_entity_poly.entity_id
_entity_poly.type
_entity_poly.pdbx_seq_one_letter_code
_entity_poly.pdbx_strand_id
1 'polypeptide(L)'
;VLPDQAEIPTITGRVVEVSLQIERDADFPIEKYDKVLFHPRNSIPVDFEQDNLLYVVPIEDVVAVFRRDESSTPQRRTKADPEEE
;
A
#
# COMPACT_ATOMS: atom_id res chain seq x y z
N VAL A 1 -14.28 -28.55 -2.29
CA VAL A 1 -14.85 -27.47 -3.11
C VAL A 1 -14.48 -26.15 -2.45
N LEU A 2 -13.60 -25.37 -3.08
CA LEU A 2 -13.44 -23.97 -2.70
C LEU A 2 -14.75 -23.25 -3.07
N PRO A 3 -15.28 -22.35 -2.23
CA PRO A 3 -16.52 -21.66 -2.55
C PRO A 3 -16.33 -20.71 -3.75
N ASP A 4 -17.15 -20.90 -4.78
CA ASP A 4 -17.27 -20.12 -6.03
C ASP A 4 -17.85 -18.69 -5.82
N GLN A 5 -17.54 -18.03 -4.70
CA GLN A 5 -17.93 -16.63 -4.46
C GLN A 5 -16.69 -15.73 -4.37
N ALA A 6 -15.75 -15.92 -5.29
CA ALA A 6 -14.74 -14.91 -5.53
C ALA A 6 -15.41 -13.74 -6.27
N GLU A 7 -15.40 -12.56 -5.65
CA GLU A 7 -15.15 -11.25 -6.29
C GLU A 7 -15.46 -10.13 -5.30
N ILE A 8 -14.58 -9.95 -4.32
CA ILE A 8 -14.40 -8.63 -3.74
C ILE A 8 -13.37 -7.93 -4.64
N PRO A 9 -13.72 -6.86 -5.39
CA PRO A 9 -12.73 -6.13 -6.17
C PRO A 9 -11.80 -5.41 -5.21
N THR A 10 -10.69 -6.02 -4.84
CA THR A 10 -9.67 -5.35 -4.04
C THR A 10 -8.86 -4.43 -4.95
N ILE A 11 -8.96 -3.12 -4.75
CA ILE A 11 -8.20 -2.13 -5.50
C ILE A 11 -6.90 -1.87 -4.76
N THR A 12 -5.79 -1.75 -5.51
CA THR A 12 -4.54 -1.25 -4.95
C THR A 12 -4.46 0.26 -5.09
N GLY A 13 -4.09 0.94 -4.00
CA GLY A 13 -3.93 2.40 -3.98
C GLY A 13 -2.64 2.83 -3.29
N ARG A 14 -2.36 4.15 -3.35
CA ARG A 14 -1.36 4.81 -2.52
C ARG A 14 -2.07 5.73 -1.53
N VAL A 15 -1.67 5.68 -0.27
CA VAL A 15 -2.19 6.59 0.75
C VAL A 15 -1.67 7.99 0.47
N VAL A 16 -2.58 8.94 0.27
CA VAL A 16 -2.24 10.35 0.07
C VAL A 16 -2.24 11.08 1.41
N GLU A 17 -3.28 10.85 2.22
CA GLU A 17 -3.47 11.48 3.52
C GLU A 17 -4.14 10.49 4.48
N VAL A 18 -3.91 10.66 5.79
CA VAL A 18 -4.52 9.85 6.84
C VAL A 18 -5.24 10.80 7.81
N SER A 19 -6.41 10.41 8.30
CA SER A 19 -7.12 11.22 9.30
C SER A 19 -6.37 11.24 10.64
N LEU A 20 -6.50 12.34 11.39
CA LEU A 20 -5.85 12.50 12.70
C LEU A 20 -6.22 11.39 13.71
N GLN A 21 -7.42 10.83 13.60
CA GLN A 21 -7.86 9.73 14.46
C GLN A 21 -7.00 8.47 14.23
N ILE A 22 -6.83 8.09 12.95
CA ILE A 22 -6.05 6.91 12.58
C ILE A 22 -4.55 7.15 12.81
N GLU A 23 -4.05 8.35 12.55
CA GLU A 23 -2.65 8.71 12.81
C GLU A 23 -2.24 8.52 14.28
N ARG A 24 -3.19 8.69 15.22
CA ARG A 24 -2.96 8.51 16.66
C ARG A 24 -3.21 7.10 17.15
N ASP A 25 -3.74 6.23 16.30
CA ASP A 25 -4.13 4.88 16.66
C ASP A 25 -3.00 3.90 16.32
N ALA A 26 -2.38 3.32 17.35
CA ALA A 26 -1.28 2.38 17.18
C ALA A 26 -1.72 1.03 16.59
N ASP A 27 -3.01 0.71 16.62
CA ASP A 27 -3.53 -0.54 16.09
C ASP A 27 -3.57 -0.54 14.55
N PHE A 28 -3.47 0.64 13.92
CA PHE A 28 -3.49 0.82 12.47
C PHE A 28 -2.25 1.56 11.97
N PRO A 29 -1.11 0.86 11.77
CA PRO A 29 0.13 1.48 11.34
C PRO A 29 0.10 1.77 9.82
N ILE A 30 -0.76 2.71 9.41
CA ILE A 30 -0.85 3.21 8.03
C ILE A 30 -0.23 4.59 7.97
N GLU A 31 0.69 4.77 7.02
CA GLU A 31 1.40 6.03 6.81
C GLU A 31 1.17 6.57 5.40
N LYS A 32 1.44 7.86 5.21
CA LYS A 32 1.42 8.47 3.87
C LYS A 32 2.37 7.72 2.96
N TYR A 33 1.98 7.60 1.70
CA TYR A 33 2.69 6.87 0.66
C TYR A 33 2.71 5.35 0.83
N ASP A 34 2.09 4.77 1.86
CA ASP A 34 1.93 3.32 1.90
C ASP A 34 1.16 2.84 0.68
N LYS A 35 1.60 1.69 0.14
CA LYS A 35 0.84 0.97 -0.87
C LYS A 35 -0.12 0.07 -0.12
N VAL A 36 -1.40 0.16 -0.44
CA VAL A 36 -2.46 -0.56 0.28
C VAL A 36 -3.34 -1.35 -0.67
N LEU A 37 -3.91 -2.43 -0.16
CA LEU A 37 -5.00 -3.18 -0.76
C LEU A 37 -6.27 -2.88 0.02
N PHE A 38 -7.33 -2.43 -0.64
CA PHE A 38 -8.58 -2.09 0.05
C PHE A 38 -9.82 -2.52 -0.74
N HIS A 39 -10.94 -2.71 -0.05
CA HIS A 39 -12.24 -2.97 -0.66
C HIS A 39 -12.97 -1.63 -0.92
N PRO A 40 -13.39 -1.32 -2.15
CA PRO A 40 -14.05 -0.04 -2.46
C PRO A 40 -15.53 0.04 -2.03
N ARG A 41 -16.09 -0.97 -1.33
CA ARG A 41 -17.53 -1.09 -1.08
C ARG A 41 -18.12 0.14 -0.41
N ASN A 42 -17.45 0.65 0.61
CA ASN A 42 -17.87 1.85 1.36
C ASN A 42 -16.98 3.06 1.07
N SER A 43 -16.16 2.98 0.00
CA SER A 43 -15.30 4.08 -0.39
C SER A 43 -16.07 5.16 -1.12
N ILE A 44 -15.75 6.42 -0.83
CA ILE A 44 -16.34 7.58 -1.50
C ILE A 44 -15.36 8.06 -2.57
N PRO A 45 -15.69 8.01 -3.87
CA PRO A 45 -14.84 8.55 -4.91
C PRO A 45 -14.79 10.07 -4.79
N VAL A 46 -13.59 10.63 -4.88
CA VAL A 46 -13.34 12.07 -4.86
C VAL A 46 -12.75 12.46 -6.20
N ASP A 47 -13.42 13.41 -6.84
CA ASP A 47 -12.90 14.03 -8.05
C ASP A 47 -11.77 15.00 -7.67
N PHE A 48 -10.63 14.86 -8.33
CA PHE A 48 -9.50 15.75 -8.21
C PHE A 48 -9.04 16.06 -9.62
N GLU A 49 -8.55 17.27 -9.86
CA GLU A 49 -8.15 17.67 -11.20
C GLU A 49 -7.08 16.72 -11.76
N GLN A 50 -7.24 16.36 -13.04
CA GLN A 50 -6.41 15.42 -13.83
C GLN A 50 -6.72 13.92 -13.56
N ASP A 51 -6.24 13.02 -14.43
CA ASP A 51 -6.58 11.58 -14.57
C ASP A 51 -6.38 10.66 -13.33
N ASN A 52 -6.34 11.21 -12.12
CA ASN A 52 -6.18 10.50 -10.86
C ASN A 52 -7.54 10.31 -10.17
N LEU A 53 -7.87 9.05 -9.83
CA LEU A 53 -9.03 8.73 -9.01
C LEU A 53 -8.63 8.67 -7.54
N LEU A 54 -9.24 9.52 -6.71
CA LEU A 54 -9.08 9.48 -5.26
C LEU A 54 -10.29 8.80 -4.61
N TYR A 55 -10.03 8.18 -3.46
CA TYR A 55 -11.04 7.52 -2.65
C TYR A 55 -10.83 7.89 -1.19
N VAL A 56 -11.91 8.27 -0.51
CA VAL A 56 -11.95 8.25 0.95
C VAL A 56 -12.40 6.85 1.37
N VAL A 57 -11.55 6.13 2.09
CA VAL A 57 -11.74 4.73 2.44
C VAL A 57 -11.75 4.58 3.97
N PRO A 58 -12.76 3.94 4.57
CA PRO A 58 -12.73 3.59 5.99
C PRO A 58 -11.58 2.63 6.30
N ILE A 59 -10.97 2.76 7.49
CA ILE A 59 -9.82 1.93 7.87
C ILE A 59 -10.15 0.42 7.87
N GLU A 60 -11.38 0.06 8.24
CA GLU A 60 -11.84 -1.33 8.27
C GLU A 60 -11.91 -2.00 6.89
N ASP A 61 -12.00 -1.20 5.82
CA ASP A 61 -12.00 -1.70 4.45
C ASP A 61 -10.58 -1.84 3.87
N VAL A 62 -9.54 -1.46 4.62
CA VAL A 62 -8.14 -1.68 4.25
C VAL A 62 -7.74 -3.11 4.64
N VAL A 63 -7.47 -3.93 3.63
CA VAL A 63 -7.19 -5.37 3.77
C VAL A 63 -5.72 -5.64 4.09
N ALA A 64 -4.81 -4.87 3.48
CA ALA A 64 -3.38 -5.07 3.67
C ALA A 64 -2.57 -3.80 3.36
N VAL A 65 -1.42 -3.67 4.02
CA VAL A 65 -0.38 -2.67 3.73
C VAL A 65 0.85 -3.39 3.19
N PHE A 66 1.31 -2.99 2.01
CA PHE A 66 2.52 -3.54 1.39
C PHE A 66 3.75 -2.78 1.90
N ARG A 67 4.47 -3.38 2.85
CA ARG A 67 5.77 -2.88 3.33
C ARG A 67 6.87 -3.42 2.41
N ARG A 68 7.90 -2.60 2.11
CA ARG A 68 9.12 -3.12 1.50
C ARG A 68 9.90 -3.87 2.58
N ASP A 69 10.39 -5.05 2.23
CA ASP A 69 11.33 -5.78 3.06
C ASP A 69 12.72 -5.13 2.94
N GLU A 70 13.23 -4.54 4.02
CA GLU A 70 14.59 -3.96 4.02
C GLU A 70 15.69 -5.03 3.91
N SER A 71 15.37 -6.30 4.19
CA SER A 71 16.32 -7.41 4.12
C SER A 71 16.61 -7.87 2.68
N SER A 72 15.82 -7.47 1.70
CA SER A 72 15.95 -7.93 0.30
C SER A 72 16.74 -6.97 -0.59
N THR A 73 17.58 -6.09 -0.05
CA THR A 73 18.49 -5.29 -0.88
C THR A 73 19.42 -6.26 -1.62
N PRO A 74 19.38 -6.39 -2.96
CA PRO A 74 20.35 -7.21 -3.66
C PRO A 74 21.69 -6.53 -3.43
N GLN A 75 22.57 -7.16 -2.65
CA GLN A 75 23.96 -6.74 -2.57
C GLN A 75 24.49 -6.75 -4.01
N ARG A 76 24.63 -5.56 -4.59
CA ARG A 76 25.32 -5.36 -5.85
C ARG A 76 26.73 -5.89 -5.61
N ARG A 77 27.01 -7.12 -6.07
CA ARG A 77 28.35 -7.70 -6.03
C ARG A 77 29.26 -6.76 -6.79
N THR A 78 29.93 -5.87 -6.09
CA THR A 78 31.11 -5.19 -6.60
C THR A 78 32.12 -6.30 -6.82
N LYS A 79 32.37 -6.64 -8.09
CA LYS A 79 33.62 -7.29 -8.46
C LYS A 79 34.71 -6.33 -8.00
N ALA A 80 35.35 -6.65 -6.88
CA ALA A 80 36.70 -6.17 -6.65
C ALA A 80 37.53 -6.91 -7.71
N ASP A 81 38.07 -6.16 -8.67
CA ASP A 81 39.22 -6.61 -9.43
C ASP A 81 40.41 -6.63 -8.45
N PRO A 82 41.05 -7.77 -8.15
CA PRO A 82 42.49 -7.78 -8.05
C PRO A 82 43.00 -7.83 -9.50
N GLU A 83 43.97 -7.04 -9.93
CA GLU A 83 45.37 -7.28 -9.63
C GLU A 83 46.15 -5.97 -9.82
N GLU A 84 46.85 -5.56 -8.77
CA GLU A 84 47.98 -4.64 -8.82
C GLU A 84 49.27 -5.45 -9.09
N GLU A 85 50.15 -4.84 -9.91
CA GLU A 85 51.59 -5.09 -10.18
C GLU A 85 52.07 -6.42 -10.82
#